data_AF-A0A917FVM2-F1
#
_entry.id   AF-A0A917FVM2-F1
#
_cell.length_a   1.000
_cell.length_b   1.000
_cell.length_c   1.000
_cell.angle_alpha   90.00
_cell.angle_beta   90.00
_cell.angle_gamma   90.00
#
_symmetry.space_group_name_H-M   'P 1'
#
loop_
_entity.id
_entity.type
_entity.pdbx_description
1 polymer ?
#
loop_
_entity_poly.entity_id
_entity_poly.type
_entity_poly.pdbx_seq_one_letter_code
_entity_poly.pdbx_strand_id
1 'polypeptide(L)'
;MSQSAYIKFVEGSAVERMELEEIKARLQRYREQTSLTGKQLDWDYADAAFPYTIETKPGEEDRWFYLKGKEPLYRYIVFGVGSVTEEEKERHHIQVVLPDDATHGDKAKGNELCKYLAKHLKAELHLFNGRTIYYNPRK
;
A
#
# COMPACT_ATOMS: atom_id res chain seq x y z
N MET A 1 4.01 9.64 16.69
CA MET A 1 2.60 9.70 16.27
C MET A 1 2.50 8.96 14.95
N SER A 2 1.66 7.94 14.89
CA SER A 2 1.49 7.10 13.71
C SER A 2 1.07 7.93 12.50
N GLN A 3 1.61 7.63 11.32
CA GLN A 3 1.30 8.35 10.08
C GLN A 3 0.41 7.48 9.20
N SER A 4 -0.60 8.09 8.57
CA SER A 4 -1.48 7.39 7.62
C SER A 4 -1.35 7.97 6.22
N ALA A 5 -1.43 7.10 5.22
CA ALA A 5 -1.67 7.42 3.83
C ALA A 5 -3.00 6.82 3.40
N TYR A 6 -3.67 7.45 2.44
CA TYR A 6 -4.99 7.04 1.96
C TYR A 6 -4.99 6.95 0.44
N ILE A 7 -5.48 5.83 -0.09
CA ILE A 7 -5.74 5.65 -1.53
C ILE A 7 -7.26 5.67 -1.69
N LYS A 8 -7.81 6.81 -2.11
CA LYS A 8 -9.26 7.03 -2.23
C LYS A 8 -9.75 6.66 -3.62
N PHE A 9 -10.84 5.90 -3.67
CA PHE A 9 -11.51 5.57 -4.92
C PHE A 9 -12.49 6.68 -5.28
N VAL A 10 -12.07 7.52 -6.22
CA VAL A 10 -12.79 8.69 -6.74
C VAL A 10 -13.30 8.45 -8.16
N GLU A 11 -14.12 9.34 -8.70
CA GLU A 11 -14.55 9.27 -10.10
C GLU A 11 -13.33 9.14 -11.04
N GLY A 12 -13.40 8.15 -11.95
CA GLY A 12 -12.31 7.80 -12.86
C GLY A 12 -11.32 6.77 -12.31
N SER A 13 -11.48 6.33 -11.06
CA SER A 13 -10.74 5.19 -10.51
C SER A 13 -11.09 3.90 -11.26
N ALA A 14 -10.16 2.95 -11.28
CA ALA A 14 -10.36 1.66 -11.94
C ALA A 14 -11.36 0.76 -11.19
N VAL A 15 -11.60 1.02 -9.90
CA VAL A 15 -12.54 0.31 -9.03
C VAL A 15 -13.18 1.29 -8.06
N GLU A 16 -14.37 0.96 -7.56
CA GLU A 16 -15.07 1.75 -6.53
C GLU A 16 -14.76 1.27 -5.10
N ARG A 17 -14.34 0.02 -4.94
CA ARG A 17 -13.96 -0.61 -3.67
C ARG A 17 -12.90 -1.69 -3.90
N MET A 18 -12.29 -2.16 -2.82
CA MET A 18 -11.32 -3.25 -2.86
C MET A 18 -11.32 -4.03 -1.55
N GLU A 19 -11.16 -5.34 -1.66
CA GLU A 19 -11.01 -6.26 -0.52
C GLU A 19 -9.52 -6.47 -0.17
N LEU A 20 -9.23 -6.89 1.07
CA LEU A 20 -7.86 -7.09 1.53
C LEU A 20 -7.08 -8.10 0.67
N GLU A 21 -7.73 -9.17 0.22
CA GLU A 21 -7.11 -10.19 -0.64
C GLU A 21 -6.67 -9.62 -2.00
N GLU A 22 -7.42 -8.67 -2.57
CA GLU A 22 -7.04 -8.02 -3.82
C GLU A 22 -5.81 -7.12 -3.63
N ILE A 23 -5.68 -6.47 -2.47
CA ILE A 23 -4.48 -5.70 -2.12
C ILE A 23 -3.28 -6.62 -1.97
N LYS A 24 -3.43 -7.73 -1.23
CA LYS A 24 -2.37 -8.75 -1.07
C LYS A 24 -1.92 -9.28 -2.43
N ALA A 25 -2.84 -9.63 -3.32
CA ALA A 25 -2.53 -10.10 -4.67
C ALA A 25 -1.74 -9.06 -5.50
N ARG A 26 -2.08 -7.77 -5.39
CA ARG A 26 -1.33 -6.69 -6.05
C ARG A 26 0.07 -6.51 -5.48
N LEU A 27 0.24 -6.63 -4.16
CA LEU A 27 1.56 -6.59 -3.51
C LEU A 27 2.41 -7.81 -3.88
N GLN A 28 1.81 -9.00 -4.00
CA GLN A 28 2.47 -10.19 -4.50
C GLN A 28 2.96 -10.00 -5.94
N ARG A 29 2.09 -9.47 -6.82
CA ARG A 29 2.47 -9.14 -8.20
C ARG A 29 3.59 -8.11 -8.26
N TYR A 30 3.56 -7.10 -7.40
CA TYR A 30 4.66 -6.13 -7.28
C TYR A 30 5.99 -6.84 -6.97
N ARG A 31 5.99 -7.70 -5.94
CA ARG A 31 7.15 -8.51 -5.55
C ARG A 31 7.65 -9.40 -6.68
N GLU A 32 6.76 -10.05 -7.42
CA GLU A 32 7.12 -10.88 -8.57
C GLU A 32 7.78 -10.04 -9.68
N GLN A 33 7.17 -8.91 -10.03
CA GLN A 33 7.70 -7.99 -11.06
C GLN A 33 9.09 -7.47 -10.70
N THR A 34 9.31 -7.05 -9.45
CA THR A 34 10.62 -6.56 -9.00
C THR A 34 11.65 -7.69 -8.93
N SER A 35 11.23 -8.92 -8.60
CA SER A 35 12.13 -10.08 -8.61
C SER A 35 12.60 -10.46 -10.02
N LEU A 36 11.74 -10.37 -11.03
CA LEU A 36 12.10 -10.67 -12.42
C LEU A 36 13.10 -9.64 -12.97
N THR A 37 12.92 -8.37 -12.62
CA THR A 37 13.89 -7.30 -12.94
C THR A 37 15.22 -7.54 -12.24
N GLY A 38 15.20 -8.00 -10.98
CA GLY A 38 16.41 -8.34 -10.22
C GLY A 38 17.20 -9.52 -10.79
N LYS A 39 16.52 -10.56 -11.29
CA LYS A 39 17.15 -11.73 -11.93
C LYS A 39 17.91 -11.38 -13.21
N GLN A 40 17.50 -10.33 -13.92
CA GLN A 40 18.21 -9.86 -15.12
C GLN A 40 19.50 -9.10 -14.78
N LEU A 41 19.70 -8.71 -13.51
CA LEU A 41 20.78 -7.85 -13.03
C LEU A 41 21.73 -8.53 -12.03
N ASP A 42 21.57 -9.84 -11.82
CA ASP A 42 22.42 -10.73 -11.01
C ASP A 42 22.81 -10.15 -9.62
N TRP A 43 21.85 -10.02 -8.70
CA TRP A 43 22.05 -10.18 -7.24
C TRP A 43 20.70 -10.12 -6.48
N ASP A 44 20.74 -10.25 -5.14
CA ASP A 44 19.69 -10.21 -4.09
C ASP A 44 18.68 -9.04 -4.12
N TYR A 45 18.56 -8.34 -5.24
CA TYR A 45 17.69 -7.20 -5.47
C TYR A 45 16.21 -7.51 -5.22
N ALA A 46 15.78 -8.77 -5.40
CA ALA A 46 14.41 -9.19 -5.13
C ALA A 46 14.05 -9.05 -3.65
N ASP A 47 14.94 -9.42 -2.73
CA ASP A 47 14.71 -9.28 -1.29
C ASP A 47 14.83 -7.81 -0.85
N ALA A 48 15.73 -7.04 -1.46
CA ALA A 48 15.83 -5.60 -1.21
C ALA A 48 14.61 -4.78 -1.72
N ALA A 49 13.99 -5.21 -2.83
CA ALA A 49 12.86 -4.51 -3.43
C ALA A 49 11.55 -4.74 -2.66
N PHE A 50 11.39 -5.91 -2.02
CA PHE A 50 10.25 -6.20 -1.15
C PHE A 50 10.71 -6.88 0.16
N PRO A 51 11.24 -6.10 1.12
CA PRO A 51 11.88 -6.61 2.33
C PRO A 51 10.88 -6.98 3.43
N TYR A 52 9.71 -7.50 3.04
CA TYR A 52 8.61 -7.83 3.95
C TYR A 52 7.99 -9.21 3.69
N THR A 53 7.42 -9.82 4.72
CA THR A 53 6.39 -10.86 4.61
C THR A 53 5.00 -10.23 4.72
N ILE A 54 3.99 -10.83 4.08
CA ILE A 54 2.58 -10.42 4.25
C ILE A 54 1.98 -11.31 5.33
N GLU A 55 1.55 -10.74 6.44
CA GLU A 55 1.02 -11.47 7.59
C GLU A 55 -0.34 -10.91 8.03
N THR A 56 -1.19 -11.77 8.58
CA THR A 56 -2.44 -11.42 9.27
C THR A 56 -2.36 -11.90 10.72
N LYS A 57 -3.16 -11.29 11.60
CA LYS A 57 -3.37 -11.85 12.95
C LYS A 57 -4.61 -12.74 12.95
N PRO A 58 -4.60 -13.87 13.67
CA PRO A 58 -5.79 -14.68 13.87
C PRO A 58 -6.97 -13.85 14.41
N GLY A 59 -8.11 -13.90 13.73
CA GLY A 59 -9.33 -13.15 14.08
C GLY A 59 -9.39 -11.72 13.54
N GLU A 60 -8.39 -11.26 12.78
CA GLU A 60 -8.33 -9.93 12.17
C GLU A 60 -8.17 -9.98 10.63
N GLU A 61 -8.31 -11.18 10.04
CA GLU A 61 -8.01 -11.46 8.64
C GLU A 61 -8.82 -10.61 7.66
N ASP A 62 -10.06 -10.26 8.03
CA ASP A 62 -10.98 -9.44 7.24
C ASP A 62 -10.86 -7.94 7.53
N ARG A 63 -10.10 -7.56 8.57
CA ARG A 63 -10.01 -6.15 9.02
C ARG A 63 -8.73 -5.48 8.52
N TRP A 64 -7.61 -6.17 8.62
CA TRP A 64 -6.31 -5.64 8.19
C TRP A 64 -5.29 -6.76 8.03
N PHE A 65 -4.20 -6.44 7.33
CA PHE A 65 -2.98 -7.23 7.32
C PHE A 65 -1.78 -6.30 7.50
N TYR A 66 -0.61 -6.87 7.73
CA TYR A 66 0.60 -6.10 7.87
C TYR A 66 1.74 -6.71 7.06
N LEU A 67 2.62 -5.83 6.60
CA LEU A 67 3.90 -6.17 6.04
C LEU A 67 4.89 -6.21 7.20
N LYS A 68 5.46 -7.37 7.52
CA LYS A 68 6.47 -7.51 8.58
C LYS A 68 7.86 -7.48 7.96
N GLY A 69 8.71 -6.60 8.45
CA GLY A 69 10.08 -6.46 7.95
C GLY A 69 10.89 -7.74 8.16
N LYS A 70 11.66 -8.13 7.14
CA LYS A 70 12.61 -9.26 7.20
C LYS A 70 13.97 -8.86 7.77
N GLU A 71 14.29 -7.57 7.76
CA GLU A 71 15.59 -7.02 8.14
C GLU A 71 15.45 -5.89 9.17
N PRO A 72 16.49 -5.59 9.97
CA PRO A 72 16.43 -4.56 11.01
C PRO A 72 16.05 -3.15 10.52
N LEU A 73 16.27 -2.87 9.23
CA LEU A 73 15.94 -1.60 8.59
C LEU A 73 14.43 -1.42 8.35
N TYR A 74 13.61 -2.47 8.53
CA TYR A 74 12.18 -2.47 8.27
C TYR A 74 11.44 -3.06 9.47
N ARG A 75 10.43 -2.36 9.98
CA ARG A 75 9.62 -2.82 11.11
C ARG A 75 8.33 -3.43 10.60
N TYR A 76 7.34 -2.59 10.32
CA TYR A 76 6.06 -3.04 9.80
C TYR A 76 5.25 -1.91 9.17
N ILE A 77 4.42 -2.27 8.19
CA ILE A 77 3.46 -1.38 7.52
C ILE A 77 2.09 -2.05 7.57
N VAL A 78 1.07 -1.36 8.06
CA VAL A 78 -0.28 -1.92 8.19
C VAL A 78 -1.16 -1.47 7.04
N PHE A 79 -1.96 -2.38 6.50
CA PHE A 79 -2.93 -2.14 5.44
C PHE A 79 -4.32 -2.51 5.91
N GLY A 80 -5.27 -1.61 5.69
CA GLY A 80 -6.70 -1.83 5.93
C GLY A 80 -7.53 -1.25 4.80
N VAL A 81 -8.82 -1.59 4.80
CA VAL A 81 -9.83 -1.01 3.92
C VAL A 81 -10.91 -0.37 4.75
N GLY A 82 -11.51 0.69 4.22
CA GLY A 82 -12.58 1.40 4.89
C GLY A 82 -13.39 2.24 3.91
N SER A 83 -14.41 2.90 4.43
CA SER A 83 -15.17 3.91 3.70
C SER A 83 -15.37 5.16 4.54
N VAL A 84 -15.54 6.29 3.86
CA VAL A 84 -15.94 7.57 4.46
C VAL A 84 -17.11 8.13 3.66
N THR A 85 -18.07 8.72 4.35
CA THR A 85 -19.16 9.45 3.68
C THR A 85 -18.70 10.87 3.40
N GLU A 86 -18.46 11.19 2.14
CA GLU A 86 -18.09 12.53 1.65
C GLU A 86 -19.16 13.00 0.65
N GLU A 87 -19.72 14.20 0.85
CA GLU A 87 -20.72 14.79 -0.06
C GLU A 87 -21.92 13.87 -0.34
N GLU A 88 -22.46 13.25 0.72
CA GLU A 88 -23.58 12.28 0.66
C GLU A 88 -23.28 10.99 -0.13
N LYS A 89 -22.00 10.76 -0.50
CA LYS A 89 -21.56 9.55 -1.19
C LYS A 89 -20.58 8.77 -0.31
N GLU A 90 -20.80 7.47 -0.21
CA GLU A 90 -19.84 6.57 0.40
C GLU A 90 -18.63 6.41 -0.54
N ARG A 91 -17.43 6.73 -0.03
CA ARG A 91 -16.17 6.57 -0.76
C ARG A 91 -15.27 5.58 -0.04
N HIS A 92 -15.02 4.45 -0.69
CA HIS A 92 -14.09 3.46 -0.18
C HIS A 92 -12.64 3.91 -0.38
N HIS A 93 -11.76 3.42 0.49
CA HIS A 93 -10.34 3.71 0.44
C HIS A 93 -9.51 2.55 0.99
N ILE A 94 -8.24 2.52 0.60
CA ILE A 94 -7.19 1.76 1.28
C ILE A 94 -6.52 2.70 2.27
N GLN A 95 -6.42 2.29 3.53
CA GLN A 95 -5.62 2.96 4.55
C GLN A 95 -4.30 2.22 4.71
N VAL A 96 -3.20 2.98 4.68
CA VAL A 96 -1.86 2.46 4.96
C VAL A 96 -1.31 3.20 6.17
N VAL A 97 -0.87 2.48 7.19
CA VAL A 97 -0.40 3.06 8.46
C VAL A 97 1.07 2.70 8.68
N LEU A 98 1.84 3.72 9.04
CA LEU A 98 3.18 3.61 9.62
C LEU A 98 3.05 3.82 11.14
N PRO A 99 3.28 2.77 11.94
CA PRO A 99 3.23 2.85 13.40
C PRO A 99 4.34 3.74 13.98
N ASP A 100 4.27 4.02 15.27
CA ASP A 100 5.17 4.99 15.92
C ASP A 100 6.66 4.62 15.86
N ASP A 101 6.96 3.32 15.77
CA ASP A 101 8.30 2.76 15.66
C ASP A 101 8.70 2.44 14.21
N ALA A 102 7.92 2.88 13.21
CA ALA A 102 8.24 2.70 11.80
C ALA A 102 9.57 3.38 11.44
N THR A 103 10.38 2.70 10.66
CA THR A 103 11.71 3.17 10.28
C THR A 103 11.64 4.15 9.09
N HIS A 104 12.78 4.76 8.78
CA HIS A 104 12.93 5.51 7.52
C HIS A 104 12.70 4.60 6.29
N GLY A 105 13.13 3.33 6.39
CA GLY A 105 12.91 2.30 5.37
C GLY A 105 11.43 2.01 5.16
N ASP A 106 10.66 1.87 6.24
CA ASP A 106 9.21 1.66 6.18
C ASP A 106 8.52 2.85 5.51
N LYS A 107 8.93 4.08 5.83
CA LYS A 107 8.38 5.27 5.20
C LYS A 107 8.69 5.36 3.71
N ALA A 108 9.91 5.02 3.31
CA ALA A 108 10.30 5.00 1.90
C ALA A 108 9.50 3.95 1.12
N LYS A 109 9.47 2.71 1.62
CA LYS A 109 8.74 1.59 1.00
C LYS A 109 7.23 1.78 1.04
N GLY A 110 6.68 2.30 2.13
CA GLY A 110 5.28 2.67 2.22
C GLY A 110 4.88 3.67 1.14
N ASN A 111 5.68 4.73 0.93
CA ASN A 111 5.40 5.71 -0.13
C ASN A 111 5.48 5.07 -1.54
N GLU A 112 6.44 4.19 -1.76
CA GLU A 112 6.63 3.44 -3.00
C GLU A 112 5.41 2.55 -3.30
N LEU A 113 4.99 1.73 -2.34
CA LEU A 113 3.83 0.83 -2.46
C LEU A 113 2.52 1.60 -2.65
N CYS A 114 2.32 2.69 -1.90
CA CYS A 114 1.15 3.56 -2.07
C CYS A 114 1.06 4.15 -3.48
N LYS A 115 2.18 4.65 -4.02
CA LYS A 115 2.24 5.17 -5.40
C LYS A 115 2.00 4.07 -6.44
N TYR A 116 2.57 2.89 -6.24
CA TYR A 116 2.35 1.74 -7.12
C TYR A 116 0.86 1.38 -7.19
N LEU A 117 0.22 1.19 -6.03
CA LEU A 117 -1.19 0.84 -5.95
C LEU A 117 -2.07 1.94 -6.56
N ALA A 118 -1.91 3.19 -6.11
CA ALA A 118 -2.74 4.30 -6.58
C ALA A 118 -2.60 4.53 -8.09
N LYS A 119 -1.40 4.37 -8.67
CA LYS A 119 -1.19 4.47 -10.12
C LYS A 119 -1.95 3.39 -10.89
N HIS A 120 -1.88 2.13 -10.45
CA HIS A 120 -2.57 1.02 -11.12
C HIS A 120 -4.09 1.11 -10.96
N LEU A 121 -4.55 1.73 -9.88
CA LEU A 121 -5.96 1.91 -9.56
C LEU A 121 -6.54 3.20 -10.10
N LYS A 122 -5.71 4.04 -10.74
CA LYS A 122 -6.10 5.39 -11.18
C LYS A 122 -6.78 6.16 -10.04
N ALA A 123 -6.25 6.04 -8.83
CA ALA A 123 -6.86 6.55 -7.62
C ALA A 123 -6.23 7.88 -7.16
N GLU A 124 -6.89 8.55 -6.22
CA GLU A 124 -6.33 9.70 -5.52
C GLU A 124 -5.51 9.22 -4.31
N LEU A 125 -4.25 9.64 -4.23
CA LEU A 125 -3.31 9.24 -3.17
C LEU A 125 -2.99 10.41 -2.25
N HIS A 126 -3.30 10.27 -0.97
CA HIS A 126 -2.82 11.12 0.11
C HIS A 126 -1.62 10.46 0.77
N LEU A 127 -0.44 11.06 0.63
CA LEU A 127 0.81 10.53 1.19
C LEU A 127 0.89 10.76 2.71
N PHE A 128 1.80 10.05 3.40
CA PHE A 128 2.03 10.18 4.84
C PHE A 128 2.40 11.59 5.33
N ASN A 129 2.82 12.46 4.41
CA ASN A 129 3.16 13.86 4.69
C ASN A 129 2.02 14.83 4.33
N GLY A 130 0.84 14.34 3.96
CA GLY A 130 -0.32 15.14 3.58
C GLY A 130 -0.36 15.62 2.13
N ARG A 131 0.69 15.37 1.32
CA ARG A 131 0.65 15.72 -0.10
C ARG A 131 -0.29 14.78 -0.86
N THR A 132 -1.13 15.35 -1.72
CA THR A 132 -2.02 14.60 -2.62
C THR A 132 -1.41 14.42 -4.02
N ILE A 133 -1.58 13.23 -4.59
CA ILE A 133 -1.26 12.89 -5.98
C ILE A 133 -2.52 12.33 -6.64
N TYR A 134 -2.85 12.80 -7.83
CA TYR A 134 -4.01 12.36 -8.60
C TYR A 134 -3.56 11.47 -9.75
N TYR A 135 -3.96 10.19 -9.72
CA TYR A 135 -3.73 9.25 -10.83
C TYR A 135 -5.00 8.99 -11.66
N ASN A 136 -6.16 9.47 -11.21
CA ASN A 136 -7.40 9.39 -11.96
C ASN A 136 -7.34 10.27 -13.22
N PRO A 137 -7.92 9.83 -14.36
CA PRO A 137 -8.07 10.69 -15.53
C PRO A 137 -8.92 11.89 -15.15
N ARG A 138 -8.44 13.10 -15.44
CA ARG A 138 -9.24 14.31 -15.35
C ARG A 138 -10.03 14.45 -16.65
N LYS A 139 -11.34 14.68 -16.55
CA LYS A 139 -12.16 15.13 -17.68
C LYS A 139 -11.72 16.51 -18.12
#